data_AF-A0A087TAG2-F1
#
_entry.id   AF-A0A087TAG2-F1
#
_cell.length_a   1.000
_cell.length_b   1.000
_cell.length_c   1.000
_cell.angle_alpha   90.00
_cell.angle_beta   90.00
_cell.angle_gamma   90.00
#
_symmetry.space_group_name_H-M   'P 1'
#
loop_
_entity.id
_entity.type
_entity.pdbx_description
1 polymer ?
#
loop_
_entity_poly.entity_id
_entity_poly.type
_entity_poly.pdbx_seq_one_letter_code
_entity_poly.pdbx_strand_id
1 'polypeptide(L)' 'MPWLAVPYNEEKRRKELAYLYGVGGIPCLIILDENNHVITKEGRMEVNEDPDGEDFPWR' A
#
# COMPACT_ATOMS: atom_id res chain seq x y z
N MET A 1 7.53 -7.28 15.10
CA MET A 1 6.41 -6.70 14.33
C MET A 1 5.50 -7.84 13.89
N PRO A 2 4.19 -7.82 14.24
CA PRO A 2 3.26 -8.88 13.87
C PRO A 2 2.76 -8.77 12.42
N TRP A 3 3.29 -7.83 11.63
CA TRP A 3 2.78 -7.55 10.29
C TRP A 3 3.46 -8.44 9.25
N LEU A 4 2.67 -8.90 8.29
CA LEU A 4 3.18 -9.61 7.12
C LEU A 4 4.10 -8.68 6.34
N ALA A 5 5.24 -9.21 5.92
CA ALA A 5 6.20 -8.49 5.09
C ALA A 5 6.77 -9.44 4.05
N VAL A 6 7.13 -8.89 2.89
CA VAL A 6 7.95 -9.62 1.92
C VAL A 6 9.33 -9.86 2.58
N PRO A 7 9.84 -11.11 2.60
CA PRO A 7 11.14 -11.43 3.18
C PRO A 7 12.25 -10.52 2.67
N TYR A 8 13.18 -10.14 3.54
CA TYR A 8 14.20 -9.15 3.20
C TYR A 8 15.13 -9.59 2.06
N ASN A 9 15.38 -10.89 1.95
CA ASN A 9 16.19 -11.51 0.90
C ASN A 9 15.48 -11.60 -0.47
N GLU A 10 14.16 -11.39 -0.54
CA GLU A 10 13.41 -11.41 -1.80
C GLU A 10 13.44 -10.04 -2.52
N GLU A 11 14.63 -9.53 -2.83
CA GLU A 11 14.81 -8.21 -3.45
C GLU A 11 14.06 -8.05 -4.77
N LYS A 12 14.12 -9.07 -5.63
CA LYS A 12 13.42 -9.09 -6.92
C LYS A 12 11.92 -8.86 -6.76
N ARG A 13 11.28 -9.59 -5.83
CA ARG A 13 9.84 -9.48 -5.56
C ARG A 13 9.47 -8.11 -5.03
N ARG A 14 10.27 -7.53 -4.13
CA ARG A 14 10.05 -6.15 -3.62
C ARG A 14 10.14 -5.12 -4.75
N LYS A 15 11.11 -5.25 -5.67
CA LYS A 15 11.23 -4.36 -6.84
C LYS A 15 10.09 -4.53 -7.82
N GLU A 16 9.66 -5.77 -8.10
CA GLU A 16 8.52 -6.06 -8.97
C GLU A 16 7.23 -5.47 -8.42
N LEU A 17 6.99 -5.53 -7.10
CA LEU A 17 5.84 -4.89 -6.47
C LEU A 17 5.88 -3.36 -6.60
N ALA A 18 7.04 -2.74 -6.35
CA ALA A 18 7.20 -1.30 -6.51
C ALA A 18 6.93 -0.85 -7.94
N TYR A 19 7.43 -1.61 -8.93
CA TYR A 19 7.18 -1.34 -10.35
C TYR A 19 5.70 -1.55 -10.72
N LEU A 20 5.10 -2.68 -10.32
CA LEU A 20 3.72 -3.04 -10.62
C LEU A 20 2.73 -1.95 -10.20
N TYR A 21 2.94 -1.36 -9.04
CA TYR A 21 2.05 -0.32 -8.52
C TYR A 21 2.51 1.11 -8.84
N GLY A 22 3.69 1.30 -9.42
CA GLY A 22 4.23 2.61 -9.80
C GLY A 22 4.74 3.43 -8.63
N VAL A 23 5.36 2.80 -7.63
CA VAL A 23 5.91 3.47 -6.45
C VAL A 23 7.14 4.30 -6.84
N GLY A 24 6.99 5.63 -6.84
CA GLY A 24 8.06 6.58 -7.18
C GLY A 24 8.80 7.20 -5.98
N GLY A 25 8.27 7.03 -4.76
CA GLY A 25 8.84 7.62 -3.54
C GLY A 25 8.30 6.95 -2.28
N ILE A 26 8.98 7.18 -1.16
CA ILE A 26 8.59 6.70 0.17
C ILE A 26 8.36 7.88 1.12
N PRO A 27 7.47 7.72 2.12
CA PRO A 27 6.57 6.58 2.34
C PRO A 27 5.39 6.54 1.35
N CYS A 28 4.92 5.34 1.01
CA CYS A 28 3.78 5.07 0.11
C CYS A 28 2.90 3.97 0.72
N LEU A 29 1.57 4.12 0.62
CA LEU A 29 0.59 3.14 1.07
C LEU A 29 -0.45 2.97 -0.04
N ILE A 30 -0.61 1.74 -0.52
CA ILE A 30 -1.53 1.37 -1.59
C ILE A 30 -2.48 0.33 -1.02
N ILE A 31 -3.77 0.52 -1.22
CA ILE A 31 -4.82 -0.34 -0.69
C ILE A 31 -5.43 -1.12 -1.84
N LEU A 32 -5.55 -2.43 -1.64
CA LEU A 32 -6.11 -3.36 -2.59
C LEU A 32 -7.36 -4.02 -2.00
N ASP A 33 -8.29 -4.44 -2.85
CA ASP A 33 -9.39 -5.33 -2.45
C ASP A 33 -8.93 -6.80 -2.38
N GLU A 34 -9.82 -7.70 -1.99
CA GLU A 34 -9.57 -9.14 -1.90
C GLU A 34 -9.26 -9.80 -3.25
N ASN A 35 -9.55 -9.13 -4.36
CA ASN A 35 -9.28 -9.59 -5.73
C ASN A 35 -8.00 -8.97 -6.31
N ASN A 36 -7.24 -8.21 -5.50
CA ASN A 36 -6.03 -7.46 -5.87
C ASN A 36 -6.27 -6.23 -6.78
N HIS A 37 -7.50 -5.74 -6.89
CA HIS A 37 -7.75 -4.45 -7.54
C HIS A 37 -7.34 -3.30 -6.63
N VAL A 38 -6.79 -2.25 -7.24
CA VAL A 38 -6.41 -1.03 -6.52
C VAL A 38 -7.66 -0.27 -6.09
N ILE A 39 -7.82 -0.08 -4.78
CA ILE A 39 -8.82 0.81 -4.19
C ILE A 39 -8.28 2.24 -4.25
N THR A 40 -7.13 2.49 -3.63
CA THR A 40 -6.44 3.80 -3.69
C THR A 40 -4.92 3.62 -3.69
N LYS A 41 -4.23 4.50 -4.42
CA LYS A 41 -2.76 4.65 -4.36
C LYS A 41 -2.31 5.78 -3.43
N GLU A 42 -3.26 6.59 -2.98
CA GLU A 42 -3.03 7.76 -2.13
C GLU A 42 -3.25 7.45 -0.65
N GLY A 43 -3.26 6.17 -0.25
CA GLY A 43 -3.59 5.75 1.11
C GLY A 43 -2.76 6.44 2.21
N ARG A 44 -1.56 6.94 1.87
CA ARG A 44 -0.77 7.78 2.80
C ARG A 44 -1.48 9.10 3.13
N MET A 45 -2.06 9.76 2.13
CA MET A 45 -2.84 10.98 2.28
C MET A 45 -4.14 10.67 3.01
N GLU A 46 -4.86 9.64 2.58
CA GLU A 46 -6.14 9.24 3.18
C GLU A 46 -6.02 8.99 4.69
N VAL A 47 -5.02 8.21 5.14
CA VAL A 47 -4.77 7.95 6.58
C VAL A 47 -4.44 9.23 7.36
N ASN A 48 -3.88 10.25 6.70
CA ASN A 48 -3.56 11.51 7.34
C ASN A 48 -4.80 12.41 7.45
N GLU A 49 -5.70 12.35 6.46
CA GLU A 49 -6.94 13.14 6.44
C GLU A 49 -8.06 12.50 7.27
N ASP A 50 -8.10 11.17 7.36
CA ASP A 50 -9.05 10.38 8.13
C ASP A 50 -8.31 9.49 9.17
N PRO A 51 -7.82 10.09 10.28
CA PRO A 51 -7.00 9.39 11.27
C PRO A 51 -7.76 8.32 12.06
N ASP A 52 -9.08 8.45 12.16
CA ASP A 52 -9.95 7.51 12.86
C ASP A 52 -10.54 6.44 11.91
N GLY A 53 -10.37 6.61 10.59
CA GLY A 53 -10.77 5.64 9.58
C GLY A 53 -12.29 5.59 9.37
N GLU A 54 -12.99 6.71 9.55
CA GLU A 54 -14.44 6.79 9.38
C GLU A 54 -14.88 6.52 7.94
N ASP A 55 -14.06 6.91 6.96
CA ASP A 55 -14.33 6.80 5.52
C ASP A 55 -13.54 5.66 4.85
N PHE A 56 -12.77 4.90 5.62
CA PHE A 56 -12.04 3.74 5.10
C PHE A 56 -13.00 2.77 4.36
N PRO A 57 -12.68 2.27 3.15
CA PRO A 57 -11.37 2.30 2.49
C PRO A 57 -11.19 3.41 1.44
N TRP A 58 -11.96 4.50 1.53
CA TRP A 58 -11.85 5.69 0.66
C TRP A 58 -12.08 5.35 -0.83
N ARG A 59 -13.30 4.88 -1.14
CA ARG A 59 -13.79 4.52 -2.48
C ARG A 59 -14.67 5.60 -3.10
#